data_AF-A0A3D3A503-F1
#
_entry.id   AF-A0A3D3A503-F1
#
_cell.length_a   1.000
_cell.length_b   1.000
_cell.length_c   1.000
_cell.angle_alpha   90.00
_cell.angle_beta   90.00
_cell.angle_gamma   90.00
#
_symmetry.space_group_name_H-M   'P 1'
#
loop_
_entity.id
_entity.type
_entity.pdbx_description
1 polymer ?
#
loop_
_entity_poly.entity_id
_entity_poly.type
_entity_poly.pdbx_seq_one_letter_code
_entity_poly.pdbx_strand_id
1 'polypeptide(L)'
;MRSFDIPEFYRSPIIARVKAKRKALDPRKQDFTPTELDFGSVRVRLARHFGFCFGVENAIEISYKAVDENPGKRIFLLSQMIHNPEVNADLQSRGVQFLHDTLGQELVSLDTLTADDVVIVPAFGATVELEQRMRDLGVDVQKYNTTCPFVEKVWKRSAQLGGKHFTVVIHGKPQHEETRATFSHAAETGHALVVKDEKETEFLAQWMEMGRTDAEAFWARFEGRTTEGFDPVRDLRRVG
;
A
#
# COMPACT_ATOMS: atom_id res chain seq x y z
N MET A 1 -1.88 -23.97 -0.40
CA MET A 1 -1.33 -22.62 -0.64
C MET A 1 -1.89 -22.16 -1.97
N ARG A 2 -2.45 -20.95 -2.07
CA ARG A 2 -2.99 -20.41 -3.33
C ARG A 2 -1.89 -20.42 -4.39
N SER A 3 -2.23 -20.84 -5.60
CA SER A 3 -1.40 -20.63 -6.79
C SER A 3 -1.89 -19.36 -7.47
N PHE A 4 -0.95 -18.59 -8.01
CA PHE A 4 -1.25 -17.38 -8.77
C PHE A 4 -0.87 -17.60 -10.24
N ASP A 5 -1.72 -17.13 -11.13
CA ASP A 5 -1.47 -17.01 -12.55
C ASP A 5 -0.69 -15.73 -12.84
N ILE A 6 0.64 -15.85 -12.72
CA ILE A 6 1.61 -14.80 -12.99
C ILE A 6 2.29 -15.09 -14.32
N PRO A 7 2.43 -14.09 -15.22
CA PRO A 7 3.07 -14.26 -16.51
C PRO A 7 4.42 -14.99 -16.42
N GLU A 8 4.65 -15.92 -17.34
CA GLU A 8 5.81 -16.83 -17.28
C GLU A 8 7.15 -16.08 -17.34
N PHE A 9 7.20 -14.95 -18.04
CA PHE A 9 8.41 -14.12 -18.16
C PHE A 9 8.86 -13.48 -16.84
N TYR A 10 8.00 -13.42 -15.81
CA TYR A 10 8.41 -13.04 -14.45
C TYR A 10 8.96 -14.20 -13.62
N ARG A 11 8.88 -15.45 -14.13
CA ARG A 11 9.33 -16.64 -13.40
C ARG A 11 10.74 -17.03 -13.83
N SER A 12 11.63 -17.12 -12.85
CA SER A 12 12.97 -17.69 -13.07
C SER A 12 12.98 -19.20 -12.80
N PRO A 13 13.45 -20.04 -13.73
CA PRO A 13 13.52 -21.49 -13.54
C PRO A 13 14.50 -21.89 -12.44
N ILE A 14 15.59 -21.13 -12.26
CA ILE A 14 16.58 -21.37 -11.21
C ILE A 14 15.98 -21.03 -9.85
N ILE A 15 15.40 -19.82 -9.72
CA ILE A 15 14.81 -19.36 -8.46
C ILE A 15 13.63 -20.23 -8.05
N ALA A 16 12.81 -20.68 -8.99
CA ALA A 16 11.69 -21.59 -8.72
C ALA A 16 12.18 -22.91 -8.09
N ARG A 17 13.25 -23.52 -8.63
CA ARG A 17 13.86 -24.74 -8.07
C ARG A 17 14.43 -24.50 -6.68
N VAL A 18 15.14 -23.38 -6.48
CA VAL A 18 15.68 -23.00 -5.17
C VAL A 18 14.55 -22.85 -4.14
N LYS A 19 13.51 -22.07 -4.45
CA LYS A 19 12.35 -21.85 -3.58
C LYS A 19 11.59 -23.16 -3.30
N ALA A 20 11.42 -24.04 -4.28
CA ALA A 20 10.78 -25.33 -4.11
C ALA A 20 11.54 -26.24 -3.14
N LYS A 21 12.86 -26.40 -3.32
CA LYS A 21 13.72 -27.15 -2.41
C LYS A 21 13.66 -26.58 -0.99
N ARG A 22 13.76 -25.26 -0.88
CA ARG A 22 13.72 -24.51 0.38
C ARG A 22 12.37 -24.62 1.11
N LYS A 23 11.25 -24.75 0.39
CA LYS A 23 9.90 -24.98 0.94
C LYS A 23 9.71 -26.43 1.39
N ALA A 24 10.28 -27.40 0.67
CA ALA A 24 10.22 -28.81 1.05
C ALA A 24 10.97 -29.10 2.36
N LEU A 25 12.13 -28.45 2.54
CA LEU A 25 12.95 -28.62 3.75
C LEU A 25 12.43 -27.84 4.97
N ASP A 26 11.90 -26.64 4.74
CA ASP A 26 11.36 -25.79 5.79
C ASP A 26 10.07 -25.11 5.29
N PRO A 27 8.91 -25.75 5.45
CA PRO A 27 7.63 -25.24 4.93
C PRO A 27 7.12 -24.02 5.70
N ARG A 28 7.54 -23.85 6.97
CA ARG A 28 7.12 -22.74 7.84
C ARG A 28 8.01 -21.51 7.73
N LYS A 29 9.11 -21.60 6.97
CA LYS A 29 10.06 -20.48 6.77
C LYS A 29 10.67 -19.98 8.08
N GLN A 30 10.98 -20.91 8.99
CA GLN A 30 11.63 -20.61 10.26
C GLN A 30 13.14 -20.48 10.14
N ASP A 31 13.75 -21.11 9.14
CA ASP A 31 15.16 -20.95 8.84
C ASP A 31 15.36 -19.75 7.90
N PHE A 32 15.88 -18.66 8.46
CA PHE A 32 16.16 -17.40 7.77
C PHE A 32 17.50 -17.39 7.03
N THR A 33 18.30 -18.46 7.12
CA THR A 33 19.60 -18.49 6.45
C THR A 33 19.46 -18.36 4.93
N PRO A 34 20.37 -17.60 4.28
CA PRO A 34 20.42 -17.53 2.83
C PRO A 34 20.69 -18.91 2.21
N THR A 35 20.17 -19.14 1.01
CA THR A 35 20.61 -20.28 0.19
C THR A 35 21.90 -19.91 -0.52
N GLU A 36 22.95 -20.69 -0.32
CA GLU A 36 24.21 -20.54 -1.06
C GLU A 36 24.21 -21.48 -2.27
N LEU A 37 24.54 -20.93 -3.44
CA LEU A 37 24.85 -21.66 -4.66
C LEU A 37 26.36 -21.52 -4.88
N ASP A 38 27.11 -22.60 -4.67
CA ASP A 38 28.56 -22.63 -4.81
C ASP A 38 28.96 -23.16 -6.19
N PHE A 39 29.65 -22.32 -6.97
CA PHE A 39 30.20 -22.64 -8.29
C PHE A 39 31.74 -22.69 -8.28
N GLY A 40 32.36 -22.86 -7.10
CA GLY A 40 33.80 -22.89 -6.91
C GLY A 40 34.38 -21.48 -6.72
N SER A 41 34.81 -20.84 -7.81
CA SER A 41 35.38 -19.49 -7.76
C SER A 41 34.35 -18.40 -7.46
N VAL A 42 33.06 -18.71 -7.65
CA VAL A 42 31.94 -17.79 -7.41
C VAL A 42 30.92 -18.45 -6.51
N ARG A 43 30.48 -17.73 -5.48
CA ARG A 43 29.37 -18.13 -4.61
C ARG A 43 28.26 -17.09 -4.70
N VAL A 44 27.03 -17.55 -4.92
CA VAL A 44 25.84 -16.71 -4.96
C VAL A 44 24.99 -16.99 -3.74
N ARG A 45 24.70 -15.95 -2.95
CA ARG A 45 23.83 -16.05 -1.77
C ARG A 45 22.48 -15.43 -2.07
N LEU A 46 21.44 -16.24 -2.00
CA LEU A 46 20.04 -15.84 -2.17
C LEU A 46 19.39 -15.73 -0.81
N ALA A 47 18.85 -14.56 -0.47
CA ALA A 47 18.10 -14.37 0.78
C ALA A 47 16.97 -15.41 0.92
N ARG A 48 16.57 -15.73 2.16
CA ARG A 48 15.43 -16.63 2.40
C ARG A 48 14.14 -16.09 1.81
N HIS A 49 13.92 -14.78 1.94
CA HIS A 49 12.74 -14.07 1.48
C HIS A 49 13.13 -13.04 0.43
N PHE A 50 12.69 -13.24 -0.81
CA PHE A 50 12.94 -12.34 -1.93
C PHE A 50 11.94 -12.58 -3.07
N GLY A 51 11.80 -11.59 -3.95
CA GLY A 51 10.83 -11.58 -5.04
C GLY A 51 9.43 -11.19 -4.58
N PHE A 52 8.42 -11.52 -5.39
CA PHE A 52 7.04 -11.13 -5.11
C PHE A 52 6.51 -11.75 -3.82
N CYS A 53 5.85 -10.90 -3.02
CA CYS A 53 5.05 -11.33 -1.89
C CYS A 53 3.64 -11.69 -2.37
N PHE A 54 2.85 -12.31 -1.49
CA PHE A 54 1.46 -12.68 -1.79
C PHE A 54 0.62 -11.51 -2.33
N GLY A 55 0.75 -10.32 -1.73
CA GLY A 55 -0.01 -9.13 -2.16
C GLY A 55 0.35 -8.69 -3.57
N VAL A 56 1.65 -8.73 -3.90
CA VAL A 56 2.13 -8.39 -5.25
C VAL A 56 1.70 -9.43 -6.28
N GLU A 57 1.80 -10.73 -5.98
CA GLU A 57 1.32 -11.78 -6.88
C GLU A 57 -0.20 -11.64 -7.13
N ASN A 58 -0.98 -11.38 -6.08
CA ASN A 58 -2.42 -11.13 -6.23
C ASN A 58 -2.72 -9.89 -7.09
N ALA A 59 -1.97 -8.80 -6.90
CA ALA A 59 -2.18 -7.58 -7.67
C ALA A 59 -1.84 -7.74 -9.15
N ILE A 60 -0.76 -8.47 -9.47
CA ILE A 60 -0.41 -8.82 -10.85
C ILE A 60 -1.53 -9.66 -11.48
N GLU A 61 -1.93 -10.77 -10.85
CA GLU A 61 -2.97 -11.66 -11.40
C GLU A 61 -4.27 -10.90 -11.72
N ILE A 62 -4.76 -10.07 -10.79
CA ILE A 62 -5.99 -9.29 -10.97
C ILE A 62 -5.82 -8.21 -12.05
N SER A 63 -4.67 -7.55 -12.11
CA SER A 63 -4.44 -6.48 -13.10
C SER A 63 -4.35 -7.01 -14.52
N TYR A 64 -3.70 -8.16 -14.73
CA TYR A 64 -3.66 -8.82 -16.05
C TYR A 64 -5.04 -9.35 -16.43
N LYS A 65 -5.77 -9.93 -15.47
CA LYS A 65 -7.15 -10.33 -15.68
C LYS A 65 -8.05 -9.16 -16.08
N ALA A 66 -7.89 -7.98 -15.48
CA ALA A 66 -8.61 -6.77 -15.87
C ALA A 66 -8.34 -6.38 -17.32
N VAL A 67 -7.10 -6.53 -17.80
CA VAL A 67 -6.74 -6.29 -19.21
C VAL A 67 -7.39 -7.33 -20.12
N ASP A 68 -7.25 -8.61 -19.80
CA ASP A 68 -7.71 -9.70 -20.66
C ASP A 68 -9.25 -9.78 -20.75
N GLU A 69 -9.96 -9.47 -19.67
CA GLU A 69 -11.43 -9.50 -19.61
C GLU A 69 -12.11 -8.28 -20.26
N ASN A 70 -11.37 -7.23 -20.61
CA ASN A 70 -11.94 -5.96 -21.09
C ASN A 70 -11.32 -5.50 -22.43
N PRO A 71 -11.37 -6.35 -23.47
CA PRO A 71 -10.78 -6.01 -24.76
C PRO A 71 -11.44 -4.75 -25.36
N GLY A 72 -10.61 -3.82 -25.82
CA GLY A 72 -11.04 -2.57 -26.45
C GLY A 72 -11.57 -1.49 -25.49
N LYS A 73 -11.62 -1.75 -24.18
CA LYS A 73 -11.97 -0.73 -23.18
C LYS A 73 -10.76 0.10 -22.79
N ARG A 74 -11.00 1.34 -22.35
CA ARG A 74 -10.00 2.13 -21.63
C ARG A 74 -9.82 1.53 -20.24
N ILE A 75 -8.57 1.31 -19.85
CA ILE A 75 -8.22 0.74 -18.56
C ILE A 75 -7.27 1.68 -17.86
N PHE A 76 -7.59 2.00 -16.62
CA PHE A 76 -6.82 2.88 -15.78
C PHE A 76 -6.39 2.15 -14.51
N LEU A 77 -5.22 2.50 -14.00
CA LEU A 77 -4.90 2.31 -12.59
C LEU A 77 -4.98 3.66 -11.88
N LEU A 78 -5.47 3.67 -10.64
CA LEU A 78 -5.51 4.92 -9.85
C LEU A 78 -4.12 5.55 -9.68
N SER A 79 -3.08 4.71 -9.62
CA SER A 79 -1.65 5.07 -9.60
C SER A 79 -0.82 3.89 -10.11
N GLN A 80 0.48 3.81 -9.82
CA GLN A 80 1.26 2.60 -10.07
C GLN A 80 0.66 1.39 -9.35
N MET A 81 0.59 0.24 -10.03
CA MET A 81 0.07 -0.99 -9.42
C MET A 81 0.93 -1.41 -8.21
N ILE A 82 2.24 -1.36 -8.40
CA ILE A 82 3.31 -1.54 -7.41
C ILE A 82 4.49 -0.63 -7.79
N HIS A 83 5.39 -0.34 -6.85
CA HIS A 83 6.62 0.41 -7.14
C HIS A 83 7.69 -0.45 -7.85
N ASN A 84 7.33 -0.99 -9.03
CA ASN A 84 8.23 -1.70 -9.92
C ASN A 84 8.08 -1.16 -11.35
N PRO A 85 9.11 -0.49 -11.90
CA PRO A 85 8.99 0.16 -13.20
C PRO A 85 8.80 -0.83 -14.36
N GLU A 86 9.39 -2.03 -14.30
CA GLU A 86 9.25 -3.04 -15.36
C GLU A 86 7.83 -3.59 -15.44
N VAL A 87 7.20 -3.85 -14.29
CA VAL A 87 5.83 -4.34 -14.25
C VAL A 87 4.83 -3.26 -14.70
N ASN A 88 5.06 -2.03 -14.27
CA ASN A 88 4.25 -0.88 -14.71
C ASN A 88 4.40 -0.63 -16.22
N ALA A 89 5.61 -0.72 -16.77
CA ALA A 89 5.87 -0.56 -18.19
C ALA A 89 5.18 -1.66 -19.03
N ASP A 90 5.14 -2.90 -18.55
CA ASP A 90 4.43 -3.97 -19.25
C ASP A 90 2.92 -3.68 -19.31
N LEU A 91 2.30 -3.27 -18.20
CA LEU A 91 0.88 -2.88 -18.17
C LEU A 91 0.59 -1.68 -19.09
N GLN A 92 1.47 -0.67 -19.09
CA GLN A 92 1.34 0.48 -20.00
C GLN A 92 1.46 0.06 -21.47
N SER A 93 2.36 -0.87 -21.79
CA SER A 93 2.49 -1.40 -23.16
C SER A 93 1.24 -2.13 -23.65
N ARG A 94 0.39 -2.57 -22.72
CA ARG A 94 -0.93 -3.19 -22.97
C ARG A 94 -2.08 -2.18 -23.01
N GLY A 95 -1.79 -0.88 -22.91
CA GLY A 95 -2.78 0.19 -23.00
C GLY A 95 -3.33 0.69 -21.66
N VAL A 96 -2.79 0.22 -20.52
CA VAL A 96 -3.20 0.75 -19.20
C VAL A 96 -2.61 2.14 -18.97
N GLN A 97 -3.41 3.07 -18.46
CA GLN A 97 -2.98 4.43 -18.13
C GLN A 97 -3.04 4.68 -16.61
N PHE A 98 -2.20 5.58 -16.09
CA PHE A 98 -2.24 5.98 -14.68
C PHE A 98 -3.04 7.28 -14.52
N LEU A 99 -3.95 7.30 -13.55
CA LEU A 99 -4.74 8.50 -13.24
C LEU A 99 -3.96 9.49 -12.39
N HIS A 100 -3.11 9.00 -11.48
CA HIS A 100 -2.23 9.82 -10.65
C HIS A 100 -0.78 9.32 -10.68
N ASP A 101 0.14 10.19 -10.32
CA ASP A 101 1.50 9.81 -9.94
C ASP A 101 1.55 9.29 -8.49
N THR A 102 2.75 8.88 -8.05
CA THR A 102 2.95 8.33 -6.70
C THR A 102 2.88 9.37 -5.58
N LEU A 103 2.80 10.66 -5.92
CA LEU A 103 2.60 11.77 -4.98
C LEU A 103 1.12 12.18 -4.91
N GLY A 104 0.26 11.61 -5.75
CA GLY A 104 -1.16 11.93 -5.84
C GLY A 104 -1.50 13.09 -6.75
N GLN A 105 -0.57 13.51 -7.61
CA GLN A 105 -0.87 14.51 -8.65
C GLN A 105 -1.63 13.84 -9.78
N GLU A 106 -2.73 14.47 -10.20
CA GLU A 106 -3.54 13.99 -11.31
C GLU A 106 -2.76 14.08 -12.63
N LEU A 107 -2.64 12.94 -13.31
CA LEU A 107 -2.04 12.80 -14.64
C LEU A 107 -3.10 12.82 -15.75
N VAL A 108 -4.29 12.31 -15.44
CA VAL A 108 -5.45 12.27 -16.32
C VAL A 108 -6.65 12.73 -15.51
N SER A 109 -7.37 13.73 -16.05
CA SER A 109 -8.52 14.30 -15.35
C SER A 109 -9.59 13.26 -15.06
N LEU A 110 -9.96 13.12 -13.79
CA LEU A 110 -11.00 12.17 -13.36
C LEU A 110 -12.37 12.46 -14.01
N ASP A 111 -12.62 13.71 -14.42
CA ASP A 111 -13.85 14.13 -15.11
C ASP A 111 -13.99 13.54 -16.52
N THR A 112 -12.91 12.98 -17.07
CA THR A 112 -12.92 12.28 -18.37
C THR A 112 -13.31 10.81 -18.26
N LEU A 113 -13.50 10.31 -17.03
CA LEU A 113 -13.93 8.94 -16.77
C LEU A 113 -15.44 8.80 -16.94
N THR A 114 -15.84 7.62 -17.36
CA THR A 114 -17.21 7.19 -17.56
C THR A 114 -17.44 5.85 -16.88
N ALA A 115 -18.69 5.49 -16.60
CA ALA A 115 -19.04 4.19 -16.01
C ALA A 115 -18.60 2.97 -16.86
N ASP A 116 -18.28 3.16 -18.14
CA ASP A 116 -17.79 2.10 -19.02
C ASP A 116 -16.28 1.84 -18.88
N ASP A 117 -15.53 2.79 -18.31
CA ASP A 117 -14.09 2.70 -18.09
C ASP A 117 -13.77 1.70 -16.97
N VAL A 118 -12.65 0.98 -17.12
CA VAL A 118 -12.18 0.02 -16.12
C VAL A 118 -11.13 0.69 -15.26
N VAL A 119 -11.32 0.68 -13.93
CA VAL A 119 -10.35 1.24 -12.98
C VAL A 119 -9.87 0.17 -12.02
N ILE A 120 -8.55 0.04 -11.91
CA ILE A 120 -7.86 -0.90 -11.03
C ILE A 120 -7.31 -0.12 -9.83
N VAL A 121 -7.63 -0.59 -8.62
CA VAL A 121 -7.07 -0.05 -7.37
C VAL A 121 -5.72 -0.71 -7.11
N PRO A 122 -4.64 0.03 -6.82
CA PRO A 122 -3.30 -0.54 -6.63
C PRO A 122 -3.17 -1.34 -5.32
N ALA A 123 -2.06 -2.06 -5.17
CA ALA A 123 -1.86 -2.95 -4.02
C ALA A 123 -1.78 -2.23 -2.66
N PHE A 124 -1.44 -0.93 -2.69
CA PHE A 124 -1.35 -0.04 -1.53
C PHE A 124 -2.72 0.52 -1.11
N GLY A 125 -3.77 0.30 -1.91
CA GLY A 125 -5.09 0.86 -1.71
C GLY A 125 -5.30 2.24 -2.31
N ALA A 126 -6.47 2.82 -2.02
CA ALA A 126 -6.84 4.17 -2.39
C ALA A 126 -7.38 4.92 -1.17
N THR A 127 -7.39 6.25 -1.24
CA THR A 127 -8.00 7.05 -0.19
C THR A 127 -9.52 6.98 -0.28
N VAL A 128 -10.20 7.18 0.85
CA VAL A 128 -11.68 7.13 0.92
C VAL A 128 -12.31 8.15 -0.03
N GLU A 129 -11.72 9.34 -0.15
CA GLU A 129 -12.19 10.42 -1.00
C GLU A 129 -12.06 10.06 -2.48
N LEU A 130 -10.95 9.42 -2.88
CA LEU A 130 -10.75 8.97 -4.26
C LEU A 130 -11.73 7.85 -4.62
N GLU A 131 -11.94 6.89 -3.71
CA GLU A 131 -12.95 5.85 -3.91
C GLU A 131 -14.37 6.44 -4.01
N GLN A 132 -14.69 7.44 -3.19
CA GLN A 132 -15.98 8.14 -3.27
C GLN A 132 -16.12 8.88 -4.59
N ARG A 133 -15.06 9.57 -5.05
CA ARG A 133 -15.06 10.25 -6.35
C ARG A 133 -15.33 9.28 -7.50
N MET A 134 -14.75 8.08 -7.46
CA MET A 134 -15.02 7.05 -8.48
C MET A 134 -16.48 6.57 -8.43
N ARG A 135 -17.04 6.36 -7.23
CA ARG A 135 -18.46 6.02 -7.06
C ARG A 135 -19.38 7.09 -7.61
N ASP A 136 -19.08 8.37 -7.36
CA ASP A 136 -19.88 9.50 -7.85
C ASP A 136 -19.88 9.59 -9.39
N LEU A 137 -18.79 9.15 -10.03
CA LEU A 137 -18.67 9.03 -11.49
C LEU A 137 -19.30 7.75 -12.07
N GLY A 138 -19.84 6.87 -11.22
CA GLY A 138 -20.42 5.59 -11.62
C GLY A 138 -19.39 4.51 -11.99
N VAL A 139 -18.12 4.71 -11.63
CA VAL A 139 -17.02 3.77 -11.92
C VAL A 139 -16.92 2.71 -10.81
N ASP A 140 -16.99 1.43 -11.18
CA ASP A 140 -16.81 0.32 -10.25
C ASP A 140 -15.32 0.00 -10.04
N VAL A 141 -14.77 0.48 -8.93
CA VAL A 141 -13.40 0.18 -8.48
C VAL A 141 -13.26 -1.12 -7.69
N GLN A 142 -14.38 -1.73 -7.26
CA GLN A 142 -14.33 -2.93 -6.42
C GLN A 142 -14.05 -4.19 -7.24
N LYS A 143 -14.50 -4.21 -8.51
CA LYS A 143 -14.30 -5.35 -9.41
C LYS A 143 -12.83 -5.74 -9.57
N TYR A 144 -11.93 -4.75 -9.69
CA TYR A 144 -10.49 -4.96 -9.82
C TYR A 144 -9.71 -4.25 -8.71
N ASN A 145 -10.16 -4.43 -7.47
CA ASN A 145 -9.44 -3.94 -6.32
C ASN A 145 -8.27 -4.88 -5.95
N THR A 146 -7.03 -4.39 -6.07
CA THR A 146 -5.84 -5.20 -5.76
C THR A 146 -5.25 -4.95 -4.38
N THR A 147 -5.92 -4.14 -3.55
CA THR A 147 -5.46 -3.79 -2.19
C THR A 147 -5.03 -5.03 -1.43
N CYS A 148 -3.81 -4.99 -0.91
CA CYS A 148 -3.25 -6.11 -0.18
C CYS A 148 -4.09 -6.38 1.09
N PRO A 149 -4.51 -7.64 1.37
CA PRO A 149 -5.28 -7.95 2.57
C PRO A 149 -4.56 -7.62 3.89
N PHE A 150 -3.23 -7.48 3.86
CA PHE A 150 -2.45 -7.03 5.01
C PHE A 150 -2.57 -5.51 5.24
N VAL A 151 -2.75 -4.72 4.18
CA VAL A 151 -3.06 -3.28 4.27
C VAL A 151 -4.47 -3.09 4.81
N GLU A 152 -5.46 -3.81 4.25
CA GLU A 152 -6.83 -3.77 4.78
C GLU A 152 -6.92 -4.18 6.26
N LYS A 153 -6.06 -5.09 6.70
CA LYS A 153 -5.99 -5.49 8.11
C LYS A 153 -5.57 -4.32 9.00
N VAL A 154 -4.66 -3.46 8.54
CA VAL A 154 -4.31 -2.22 9.23
C VAL A 154 -5.51 -1.30 9.29
N TRP A 155 -6.23 -1.09 8.18
CA TRP A 155 -7.43 -0.23 8.16
C TRP A 155 -8.53 -0.73 9.11
N LYS A 156 -8.81 -2.04 9.11
CA LYS A 156 -9.75 -2.67 10.05
C LYS A 156 -9.33 -2.45 11.50
N ARG A 157 -8.02 -2.51 11.79
CA ARG A 157 -7.51 -2.25 13.14
C ARG A 157 -7.65 -0.77 13.52
N SER A 158 -7.30 0.15 12.61
CA SER A 158 -7.47 1.59 12.81
C SER A 158 -8.94 1.93 13.09
N ALA A 159 -9.87 1.37 12.31
CA ALA A 159 -11.31 1.55 12.50
C ALA A 159 -11.81 1.07 13.89
N GLN A 160 -11.31 -0.08 14.35
CA GLN A 160 -11.63 -0.59 15.69
C GLN A 160 -11.12 0.32 16.82
N LEU A 161 -9.97 0.98 16.62
CA LEU A 161 -9.37 1.89 17.58
C LEU A 161 -10.11 3.23 17.60
N GLY A 162 -10.43 3.78 16.41
CA GLY A 162 -11.25 4.98 16.25
C GLY A 162 -12.62 4.83 16.90
N GLY A 163 -13.31 3.71 16.67
CA GLY A 163 -14.58 3.39 17.33
C GLY A 163 -14.52 3.22 18.85
N LYS A 164 -13.31 3.12 19.43
CA LYS A 164 -13.06 3.11 20.88
C LYS A 164 -12.53 4.45 21.40
N HIS A 165 -12.53 5.48 20.56
CA HIS A 165 -12.02 6.83 20.83
C HIS A 165 -10.53 6.83 21.21
N PHE A 166 -9.72 6.02 20.52
CA PHE A 166 -8.27 6.16 20.50
C PHE A 166 -7.84 6.93 19.26
N THR A 167 -6.84 7.80 19.41
CA THR A 167 -6.08 8.37 18.30
C THR A 167 -5.11 7.32 17.77
N VAL A 168 -5.13 7.11 16.46
CA VAL A 168 -4.21 6.19 15.77
C VAL A 168 -2.96 6.95 15.37
N VAL A 169 -1.80 6.50 15.84
CA VAL A 169 -0.50 7.03 15.38
C VAL A 169 0.04 6.13 14.27
N ILE A 170 0.11 6.66 13.05
CA ILE A 170 0.56 5.95 11.86
C ILE A 170 2.03 6.26 11.64
N HIS A 171 2.88 5.23 11.72
CA HIS A 171 4.28 5.37 11.34
C HIS A 171 4.45 5.12 9.84
N GLY A 172 4.86 6.15 9.10
CA GLY A 172 5.06 6.05 7.67
C GLY A 172 5.46 7.38 7.04
N LYS A 173 5.91 7.33 5.78
CA LYS A 173 6.19 8.56 5.03
C LYS A 173 4.87 9.26 4.69
N PRO A 174 4.64 10.53 5.11
CA PRO A 174 3.34 11.19 4.95
C PRO A 174 2.83 11.26 3.50
N GLN A 175 3.74 11.40 2.54
CA GLN A 175 3.41 11.51 1.11
C GLN A 175 3.25 10.15 0.41
N HIS A 176 3.61 9.04 1.06
CA HIS A 176 3.51 7.72 0.45
C HIS A 176 2.04 7.28 0.34
N GLU A 177 1.69 6.64 -0.77
CA GLU A 177 0.31 6.29 -1.13
C GLU A 177 -0.35 5.41 -0.07
N GLU A 178 0.34 4.37 0.41
CA GLU A 178 -0.17 3.50 1.49
C GLU A 178 -0.43 4.28 2.79
N THR A 179 0.41 5.27 3.12
CA THR A 179 0.23 6.10 4.31
C THR A 179 -0.99 7.00 4.15
N ARG A 180 -1.15 7.63 2.99
CA ARG A 180 -2.30 8.50 2.66
C ARG A 180 -3.61 7.72 2.70
N ALA A 181 -3.64 6.54 2.07
CA ALA A 181 -4.78 5.64 2.12
C ALA A 181 -5.10 5.25 3.57
N THR A 182 -4.12 4.71 4.30
CA THR A 182 -4.30 4.31 5.70
C THR A 182 -4.78 5.45 6.61
N PHE A 183 -4.26 6.66 6.39
CA PHE A 183 -4.68 7.85 7.12
C PHE A 183 -6.14 8.21 6.81
N SER A 184 -6.56 8.25 5.54
CA SER A 184 -7.95 8.55 5.16
C SER A 184 -8.94 7.52 5.75
N HIS A 185 -8.59 6.22 5.71
CA HIS A 185 -9.43 5.16 6.30
C HIS A 185 -9.49 5.24 7.83
N ALA A 186 -8.42 5.68 8.50
CA ALA A 186 -8.44 5.91 9.94
C ALA A 186 -9.34 7.11 10.30
N ALA A 187 -9.27 8.18 9.51
CA ALA A 187 -10.01 9.43 9.70
C ALA A 187 -11.53 9.25 9.69
N GLU A 188 -12.06 8.27 8.95
CA GLU A 188 -13.50 7.94 8.90
C GLU A 188 -14.10 7.57 10.27
N THR A 189 -13.27 7.10 11.21
CA THR A 189 -13.77 6.53 12.47
C THR A 189 -13.21 7.20 13.72
N GLY A 190 -12.20 8.06 13.58
CA GLY A 190 -11.55 8.70 14.70
C GLY A 190 -10.36 9.55 14.28
N HIS A 191 -9.60 10.01 15.27
CA HIS A 191 -8.45 10.86 15.04
C HIS A 191 -7.21 10.05 14.66
N ALA A 192 -6.38 10.62 13.79
CA ALA A 192 -5.12 10.02 13.35
C ALA A 192 -4.02 11.07 13.24
N LEU A 193 -2.78 10.63 13.44
CA LEU A 193 -1.55 11.42 13.29
C LEU A 193 -0.50 10.59 12.57
N VAL A 194 0.21 11.17 11.60
CA VAL A 194 1.35 10.50 10.93
C VAL A 194 2.69 10.96 11.49
N VAL A 195 3.53 10.00 11.88
CA VAL A 195 4.94 10.20 12.25
C VAL A 195 5.85 9.52 11.23
N LYS A 196 6.92 10.18 10.81
CA LYS A 196 7.80 9.73 9.73
C LYS A 196 8.91 8.79 10.20
N ASP A 197 9.48 9.05 11.37
CA ASP A 197 10.67 8.38 11.87
C ASP A 197 10.75 8.37 13.40
N GLU A 198 11.83 7.78 13.92
CA GLU A 198 12.12 7.68 15.35
C GLU A 198 12.19 9.07 16.01
N LYS A 199 12.80 10.07 15.37
CA LYS A 199 12.96 11.41 15.95
C LYS A 199 11.62 12.12 16.13
N GLU A 200 10.74 12.02 15.14
CA GLU A 200 9.37 12.55 15.27
C GLU A 200 8.58 11.81 16.36
N THR A 201 8.79 10.51 16.50
CA THR A 201 8.14 9.68 17.53
C THR A 201 8.64 10.03 18.94
N GLU A 202 9.95 10.18 19.12
CA GLU A 202 10.57 10.64 20.37
C GLU A 202 10.07 12.03 20.77
N PHE A 203 10.01 12.95 19.81
CA PHE A 203 9.46 14.28 20.04
C PHE A 203 8.00 14.20 20.51
N LEU A 204 7.15 13.41 19.84
CA LEU A 204 5.75 13.26 20.20
C LEU A 204 5.60 12.70 21.63
N ALA A 205 6.37 11.67 21.97
CA ALA A 205 6.37 11.07 23.29
C ALA A 205 6.77 12.08 24.38
N GLN A 206 7.89 12.78 24.20
CA GLN A 206 8.36 13.80 25.14
C GLN A 206 7.35 14.95 25.28
N TRP A 207 6.78 15.42 24.17
CA TRP A 207 5.76 16.46 24.18
C TRP A 207 4.50 16.05 24.96
N MET A 208 4.08 14.78 24.84
CA MET A 208 2.97 14.21 25.61
C MET A 208 3.29 14.08 27.10
N GLU A 209 4.52 13.71 27.46
CA GLU A 209 5.01 13.58 28.85
C GLU A 209 5.18 14.94 29.55
N MET A 210 5.61 15.97 28.81
CA MET A 210 5.75 17.34 29.32
C MET A 210 4.42 18.11 29.48
N GLY A 211 3.29 17.41 29.39
CA GLY A 211 1.98 17.97 29.68
C GLY A 211 1.29 18.66 28.49
N ARG A 212 1.77 18.47 27.25
CA ARG A 212 1.10 18.95 26.02
C ARG A 212 0.92 20.47 25.96
N THR A 213 1.90 21.22 26.47
CA THR A 213 1.78 22.68 26.71
C THR A 213 2.23 23.54 25.53
N ASP A 214 3.12 23.04 24.67
CA ASP A 214 3.69 23.79 23.54
C ASP A 214 3.03 23.37 22.21
N ALA A 215 1.85 23.90 21.93
CA ALA A 215 1.12 23.58 20.70
C ALA A 215 1.87 24.05 19.44
N GLU A 216 2.65 25.13 19.52
CA GLU A 216 3.41 25.67 18.39
C GLU A 216 4.49 24.66 17.95
N ALA A 217 5.26 24.10 18.88
CA ALA A 217 6.27 23.10 18.58
C ALA A 217 5.68 21.80 17.99
N PHE A 218 4.45 21.45 18.39
CA PHE A 218 3.71 20.32 17.83
C PHE A 218 3.35 20.60 16.37
N TRP A 219 2.69 21.73 16.10
CA TRP A 219 2.24 22.07 14.75
C TRP A 219 3.38 22.32 13.79
N ALA A 220 4.50 22.88 14.24
CA ALA A 220 5.72 23.02 13.43
C ALA A 220 6.24 21.69 12.85
N ARG A 221 5.84 20.53 13.41
CA ARG A 221 6.25 19.19 12.95
C ARG A 221 5.13 18.43 12.26
N PHE A 222 3.90 18.57 12.73
CA PHE A 222 2.77 17.72 12.34
C PHE A 222 1.68 18.46 11.57
N GLU A 223 1.91 19.70 11.15
CA GLU A 223 1.00 20.42 10.25
C GLU A 223 0.68 19.58 8.99
N GLY A 224 -0.61 19.47 8.67
CA GLY A 224 -1.12 18.66 7.57
C GLY A 224 -0.96 17.15 7.74
N ARG A 225 -0.61 16.65 8.93
CA ARG A 225 -0.43 15.22 9.23
C ARG A 225 -1.41 14.68 10.28
N THR A 226 -2.41 15.47 10.64
CA THR A 226 -3.48 15.11 11.57
C THR A 226 -4.83 15.21 10.90
N THR A 227 -5.84 14.49 11.42
CA THR A 227 -7.23 14.61 10.93
C THR A 227 -7.75 16.04 11.04
N GLU A 228 -8.78 16.38 10.26
CA GLU A 228 -9.45 17.68 10.38
C GLU A 228 -9.98 17.90 11.81
N GLY A 229 -9.86 19.12 12.32
CA GLY A 229 -10.33 19.49 13.67
C GLY A 229 -9.56 18.85 14.83
N PHE A 230 -8.38 18.27 14.58
CA PHE A 230 -7.56 17.64 15.60
C PHE A 230 -7.06 18.65 16.64
N ASP A 231 -7.33 18.37 17.91
CA ASP A 231 -6.81 19.09 19.06
C ASP A 231 -5.74 18.21 19.73
N PRO A 232 -4.44 18.53 19.63
CA PRO A 232 -3.38 17.67 20.15
C PRO A 232 -3.39 17.55 21.68
N VAL A 233 -4.01 18.49 22.42
CA VAL A 233 -4.13 18.43 23.89
C VAL A 233 -5.25 17.48 24.31
N ARG A 234 -6.35 17.45 23.54
CA ARG A 234 -7.52 16.60 23.77
C ARG A 234 -7.33 15.19 23.19
N ASP A 235 -6.93 15.10 21.94
CA ASP A 235 -7.03 13.88 21.14
C ASP A 235 -5.86 12.92 21.40
N LEU A 236 -4.69 13.43 21.80
CA LEU A 236 -3.55 12.61 22.25
C LEU A 236 -3.64 12.21 23.74
N ARG A 237 -4.82 12.29 24.36
CA ARG A 237 -5.04 11.72 25.69
C ARG A 237 -5.18 10.20 25.65
N ARG A 238 -5.60 9.64 24.52
CA ARG A 238 -5.78 8.21 24.30
C ARG A 238 -5.17 7.85 22.96
N VAL A 239 -4.07 7.11 22.98
CA VAL A 239 -3.39 6.59 21.77
C VAL A 239 -3.50 5.06 21.79
N GLY A 240 -3.74 4.42 20.65
CA GLY A 240 -3.95 2.97 20.57
C GLY A 240 -3.63 2.36 19.22
#